data_AF-A0A2S6HKZ9-F1
#
_entry.id   AF-A0A2S6HKZ9-F1
#
_cell.length_a   1.000
_cell.length_b   1.000
_cell.length_c   1.000
_cell.angle_alpha   90.00
_cell.angle_beta   90.00
_cell.angle_gamma   90.00
#
_symmetry.space_group_name_H-M   'P 1'
#
loop_
_entity.id
_entity.type
_entity.pdbx_description
1 polymer ?
#
loop_
_entity_poly.entity_id
_entity_poly.type
_entity_poly.pdbx_seq_one_letter_code
_entity_poly.pdbx_strand_id
1 'polypeptide(L)'
;MVTSVIVNIIGGTDAQNTTAVTIGDVRWGLNGTANFGTAQNVADGNPLLTVYKTTQPTQIAITVETRGYPTTLNITVNADTINVQTA
;
A
#
# COMPACT_ATOMS: atom_id res chain seq x y z
N MET A 1 13.88 -13.34 -1.46
CA MET A 1 14.62 -12.06 -1.45
C MET A 1 13.70 -11.01 -0.86
N VAL A 2 14.25 -9.87 -0.44
CA VAL A 2 13.44 -8.73 0.01
C VAL A 2 13.78 -7.52 -0.85
N THR A 3 12.77 -6.71 -1.15
CA THR A 3 12.91 -5.48 -1.93
C THR A 3 12.44 -4.28 -1.12
N SER A 4 13.07 -3.13 -1.34
CA SER A 4 12.73 -1.87 -0.69
C SER A 4 11.52 -1.25 -1.38
N VAL A 5 10.40 -1.13 -0.69
CA VAL A 5 9.16 -0.56 -1.21
C VAL A 5 8.83 0.72 -0.47
N ILE A 6 8.44 1.76 -1.20
CA ILE A 6 7.83 2.98 -0.65
C ILE A 6 6.35 2.97 -1.03
N VAL A 7 5.46 3.24 -0.08
CA VAL A 7 4.02 3.35 -0.34
C VAL A 7 3.55 4.78 -0.11
N ASN A 8 2.91 5.36 -1.13
CA ASN A 8 2.30 6.68 -1.09
C ASN A 8 0.80 6.58 -1.37
N ILE A 9 -0.01 7.38 -0.66
CA ILE A 9 -1.40 7.66 -1.06
C ILE A 9 -1.39 8.98 -1.83
N ILE A 10 -1.62 8.93 -3.14
CA ILE A 10 -1.48 10.10 -4.03
C ILE A 10 -2.82 10.76 -4.40
N GLY A 11 -3.95 10.12 -4.10
CA GLY A 11 -5.26 10.70 -4.38
C GLY A 11 -6.42 9.71 -4.28
N GLY A 12 -7.57 10.12 -4.81
CA GLY A 12 -8.83 9.37 -4.80
C GLY A 12 -9.84 9.88 -3.76
N THR A 13 -11.10 9.48 -3.91
CA THR A 13 -12.21 10.00 -3.07
C THR A 13 -12.07 9.63 -1.60
N ASP A 14 -11.32 8.58 -1.30
CA ASP A 14 -11.11 8.05 0.06
C ASP A 14 -9.65 8.18 0.54
N ALA A 15 -8.84 8.99 -0.15
CA ALA A 15 -7.44 9.20 0.23
C ALA A 15 -7.30 9.64 1.70
N GLN A 16 -8.13 10.59 2.13
CA GLN A 16 -8.10 11.13 3.50
C GLN A 16 -8.68 10.14 4.54
N ASN A 17 -9.46 9.16 4.10
CA ASN A 17 -10.05 8.12 4.93
C ASN A 17 -9.13 6.90 5.06
N THR A 18 -8.00 6.87 4.33
CA THR A 18 -7.03 5.79 4.37
C THR A 18 -6.21 5.86 5.65
N THR A 19 -6.28 4.79 6.45
CA THR A 19 -5.62 4.71 7.76
C THR A 19 -4.29 3.96 7.68
N ALA A 20 -4.21 2.93 6.84
CA ALA A 20 -3.02 2.11 6.70
C ALA A 20 -3.01 1.37 5.35
N VAL A 21 -1.82 0.92 4.95
CA VAL A 21 -1.63 -0.02 3.84
C VAL A 21 -0.71 -1.13 4.30
N THR A 22 -1.03 -2.37 3.97
CA THR A 22 -0.13 -3.51 4.16
C THR A 22 0.29 -4.10 2.82
N ILE A 23 1.50 -4.64 2.74
CA ILE A 23 1.95 -5.50 1.65
C ILE A 23 2.57 -6.74 2.28
N GLY A 24 1.88 -7.88 2.18
CA GLY A 24 2.19 -9.05 3.00
C GLY A 24 2.14 -8.69 4.49
N ASP A 25 3.20 -8.97 5.23
CA ASP A 25 3.31 -8.71 6.67
C ASP A 25 3.77 -7.29 7.01
N VAL A 26 4.10 -6.46 6.02
CA VAL A 26 4.66 -5.11 6.20
C VAL A 26 3.55 -4.08 6.18
N ARG A 27 3.61 -3.07 7.07
CA ARG A 27 2.52 -2.09 7.25
C ARG A 27 3.02 -0.65 7.29
N TRP A 28 2.35 0.21 6.53
CA TRP A 28 2.47 1.66 6.58
C TRP A 28 1.23 2.30 7.18
N GLY A 29 1.39 3.40 7.91
CA GLY A 29 0.30 4.16 8.54
C GLY A 29 -0.05 3.64 9.93
N LEU A 30 -1.33 3.72 10.30
CA LEU A 30 -1.83 3.43 11.65
C LEU A 30 -1.39 2.02 12.13
N ASN A 31 -0.75 1.95 13.29
CA ASN A 31 -0.17 0.74 13.89
C ASN A 31 0.88 0.03 13.01
N GLY A 32 1.41 0.72 11.99
CA GLY A 32 2.50 0.25 11.17
C GLY A 32 3.87 0.63 11.76
N THR A 33 4.91 0.01 11.21
CA THR A 33 6.31 0.28 11.55
C THR A 33 6.89 1.48 10.80
N ALA A 34 6.17 2.02 9.81
CA ALA A 34 6.56 3.23 9.11
C ALA A 34 5.36 4.09 8.64
N ASN A 35 5.62 5.36 8.38
CA ASN A 35 4.66 6.28 7.77
C ASN A 35 4.64 6.11 6.24
N PHE A 36 3.54 6.51 5.58
CA PHE A 36 3.51 6.64 4.11
C PHE A 36 4.68 7.52 3.61
N GLY A 37 5.22 7.19 2.44
CA GLY A 37 6.43 7.82 1.89
C GLY A 37 7.75 7.31 2.46
N THR A 38 7.71 6.40 3.42
CA THR A 38 8.92 5.78 4.00
C THR A 38 9.18 4.41 3.38
N ALA A 39 10.44 4.10 3.10
CA ALA A 39 10.84 2.80 2.57
C ALA A 39 10.74 1.70 3.64
N GLN A 40 10.24 0.52 3.25
CA GLN A 40 10.32 -0.71 4.06
C GLN A 40 10.65 -1.92 3.18
N ASN A 41 11.26 -2.93 3.77
CA ASN A 41 11.62 -4.16 3.08
C ASN A 41 10.43 -5.11 3.03
N VAL A 42 10.02 -5.51 1.82
CA VAL A 42 8.93 -6.46 1.56
C VAL A 42 9.49 -7.71 0.89
N ALA A 43 8.92 -8.88 1.16
CA ALA A 43 9.29 -10.09 0.44
C ALA A 43 8.97 -9.97 -1.07
N ASP A 44 9.89 -10.47 -1.89
CA ASP A 44 9.69 -10.54 -3.33
C ASP A 44 8.56 -11.53 -3.69
N GLY A 45 7.86 -11.26 -4.79
CA GLY A 45 6.82 -12.12 -5.34
C GLY A 45 5.54 -11.37 -5.65
N ASN A 46 4.41 -11.97 -5.29
CA ASN A 46 3.07 -11.42 -5.53
C ASN A 46 2.29 -11.26 -4.21
N PRO A 47 2.78 -10.46 -3.25
CA PRO A 47 2.09 -10.27 -1.98
C PRO A 47 0.73 -9.56 -2.16
N LEU A 48 -0.16 -9.81 -1.21
CA LEU A 48 -1.42 -9.08 -1.11
C LEU A 48 -1.14 -7.68 -0.55
N LEU A 49 -1.54 -6.66 -1.31
CA LEU A 49 -1.63 -5.29 -0.84
C LEU A 49 -3.04 -5.04 -0.32
N THR A 50 -3.17 -4.61 0.93
CA THR A 50 -4.46 -4.27 1.53
C THR A 50 -4.46 -2.82 2.00
N VAL A 51 -5.43 -2.05 1.55
CA VAL A 51 -5.70 -0.68 1.99
C VAL A 51 -6.80 -0.71 3.05
N TYR A 52 -6.57 -0.07 4.19
CA TYR A 52 -7.52 0.04 5.30
C TYR A 52 -8.09 1.45 5.36
N LYS A 53 -9.41 1.55 5.49
CA LYS A 53 -10.15 2.82 5.51
C LYS A 53 -11.18 2.88 6.64
N THR A 54 -11.60 4.10 6.97
CA THR A 54 -12.73 4.35 7.88
C THR A 54 -14.09 4.25 7.20
N THR A 55 -14.16 4.41 5.87
CA THR A 55 -15.37 4.28 5.06
C THR A 55 -15.61 2.83 4.63
N GLN A 56 -16.86 2.46 4.32
CA GLN A 56 -17.17 1.14 3.77
C GLN A 56 -16.88 1.09 2.26
N PRO A 57 -16.30 -0.02 1.75
CA PRO A 57 -15.69 -1.12 2.49
C PRO A 57 -14.42 -0.69 3.24
N THR A 58 -14.28 -1.16 4.48
CA THR A 58 -13.16 -0.79 5.37
C THR A 58 -11.82 -1.37 4.93
N GLN A 59 -11.84 -2.32 3.99
CA GLN A 59 -10.65 -2.94 3.42
C GLN A 59 -10.86 -3.18 1.93
N ILE A 60 -9.84 -2.86 1.15
CA ILE A 60 -9.75 -3.19 -0.28
C ILE A 60 -8.38 -3.81 -0.52
N ALA A 61 -8.34 -4.94 -1.21
CA ALA A 61 -7.09 -5.65 -1.44
C ALA A 61 -6.88 -5.99 -2.92
N ILE A 62 -5.63 -5.94 -3.36
CA ILE A 62 -5.19 -6.41 -4.68
C ILE A 62 -3.85 -7.13 -4.53
N THR A 63 -3.51 -7.97 -5.49
CA THR A 63 -2.16 -8.51 -5.61
C THR A 63 -1.26 -7.51 -6.32
N VAL A 64 -0.09 -7.23 -5.75
CA VAL A 64 0.95 -6.41 -6.40
C VAL A 64 2.19 -7.25 -6.62
N GLU A 65 3.03 -6.82 -7.56
CA GLU A 65 4.30 -7.48 -7.82
C GLU A 65 5.45 -6.71 -7.15
N THR A 66 6.22 -7.42 -6.32
CA THR A 66 7.44 -6.91 -5.69
C THR A 66 8.64 -7.65 -6.26
N ARG A 67 9.35 -7.01 -7.18
CA ARG A 67 10.60 -7.56 -7.76
C ARG A 67 11.80 -6.94 -7.05
N GLY A 68 12.91 -7.68 -6.99
CA GLY A 68 14.15 -7.39 -6.22
C GLY A 68 14.90 -6.08 -6.53
N TYR A 69 14.22 -5.02 -6.95
CA TYR A 69 14.72 -3.65 -7.08
C TYR A 69 13.81 -2.67 -6.33
N PRO A 70 14.37 -1.59 -5.75
CA PRO A 70 13.59 -0.60 -5.03
C PRO A 70 12.42 -0.07 -5.87
N THR A 71 11.22 -0.04 -5.29
CA THR A 71 9.98 0.32 -6.01
C THR A 71 9.17 1.33 -5.19
N THR A 72 8.65 2.36 -5.85
CA THR A 72 7.68 3.27 -5.24
C THR A 72 6.28 2.95 -5.77
N LEU A 73 5.35 2.66 -4.87
CA LEU A 73 3.95 2.39 -5.16
C LEU A 73 3.11 3.62 -4.80
N ASN A 74 2.58 4.26 -5.83
CA ASN A 74 1.63 5.35 -5.69
C ASN A 74 0.21 4.79 -5.80
N ILE A 75 -0.58 4.97 -4.75
CA ILE A 75 -1.90 4.39 -4.60
C ILE A 75 -2.96 5.49 -4.67
N THR A 76 -3.93 5.31 -5.55
CA THR A 76 -5.17 6.08 -5.60
C THR A 76 -6.29 5.25 -4.98
N VAL A 77 -6.96 5.80 -3.96
CA VAL A 77 -7.95 5.08 -3.16
C VAL A 77 -9.34 5.68 -3.36
N ASN A 78 -10.25 4.90 -3.95
CA ASN A 78 -11.66 5.26 -4.15
C ASN A 78 -12.56 4.47 -3.21
N ALA A 79 -13.88 4.70 -3.31
CA ALA A 79 -14.90 4.03 -2.49
C ALA A 79 -14.75 2.50 -2.50
N ASP A 80 -14.79 1.87 -3.67
CA ASP A 80 -14.77 0.40 -3.78
C ASP A 80 -13.54 -0.15 -4.49
N THR A 81 -12.66 0.73 -4.99
CA THR A 81 -11.52 0.34 -5.82
C THR A 81 -10.24 1.04 -5.40
N ILE A 82 -9.12 0.40 -5.71
CA ILE A 82 -7.79 0.98 -5.59
C ILE A 82 -7.06 0.84 -6.92
N ASN A 83 -6.27 1.85 -7.26
CA ASN A 83 -5.36 1.82 -8.40
C ASN A 83 -3.94 2.00 -7.89
N VAL A 84 -3.03 1.14 -8.32
CA VAL A 84 -1.62 1.14 -7.87
C VAL A 84 -0.73 1.31 -9.08
N GLN A 85 0.14 2.31 -9.02
CA GLN A 85 1.10 2.63 -10.07
C GLN A 85 2.52 2.60 -9.51
N THR A 86 3.42 1.94 -10.22
CA THR A 86 4.86 2.01 -9.94
C THR A 86 5.40 3.31 -10.53
N ALA A 87 6.14 4.07 -9.73
CA ALA A 87 6.89 5.25 -10.18
C ALA A 87 8.36 4.93 -10.46
#